data_AF-A0AAE4JXC5-F1
#
_entry.id   AF-A0AAE4JXC5-F1
#
_cell.length_a   1.000
_cell.length_b   1.000
_cell.length_c   1.000
_cell.angle_alpha   90.00
_cell.angle_beta   90.00
_cell.angle_gamma   90.00
#
_symmetry.space_group_name_H-M   'P 1'
#
loop_
_entity.id
_entity.type
_entity.pdbx_description
1 polymer ?
#
loop_
_entity_poly.entity_id
_entity_poly.type
_entity_poly.pdbx_seq_one_letter_code
_entity_poly.pdbx_strand_id
1 'polypeptide(L)'
;MTTKSATDLIYTAANAARILGKRFQGLQIQVWFNCVYVHTKGQFSRFISKASFKQMFVDFRKAGAKALTVTANLFVPNTFKVRNGTKDTAYDVLIIEKNITCGCEDYNNQMEAFNKGVCKHGYAVLNHLGYNSLADYVRA
;
A
#
# COMPACT_ATOMS: atom_id res chain seq x y z
N MET A 1 -18.46 -5.28 -10.84
CA MET A 1 -17.21 -4.68 -10.36
C MET A 1 -16.07 -5.46 -11.00
N THR A 2 -15.15 -4.81 -11.72
CA THR A 2 -13.95 -5.45 -12.26
C THR A 2 -13.02 -5.78 -11.09
N THR A 3 -12.78 -7.08 -10.86
CA THR A 3 -11.85 -7.54 -9.83
C THR A 3 -10.45 -7.08 -10.19
N LYS A 4 -9.81 -6.30 -9.31
CA LYS A 4 -8.43 -5.86 -9.54
C LYS A 4 -7.49 -7.02 -9.26
N SER A 5 -6.72 -7.44 -10.25
CA SER A 5 -5.71 -8.47 -10.01
C SER A 5 -4.52 -7.93 -9.21
N ALA A 6 -3.73 -8.83 -8.62
CA ALA A 6 -2.44 -8.52 -8.01
C ALA A 6 -1.53 -7.69 -8.92
N THR A 7 -1.56 -8.01 -10.22
CA THR A 7 -0.79 -7.32 -11.26
C THR A 7 -1.25 -5.87 -11.41
N ASP A 8 -2.56 -5.63 -11.42
CA ASP A 8 -3.16 -4.31 -11.61
C ASP A 8 -2.90 -3.38 -10.42
N LEU A 9 -2.74 -3.94 -9.21
CA LEU A 9 -2.42 -3.15 -8.02
C LEU A 9 -0.95 -2.78 -7.91
N ILE A 10 -0.05 -3.69 -8.30
CA ILE A 10 1.39 -3.51 -8.12
C ILE A 10 1.99 -2.76 -9.31
N TYR A 11 1.73 -3.22 -10.53
CA TYR A 11 2.43 -2.74 -11.73
C TYR A 11 1.67 -1.60 -12.42
N THR A 12 1.58 -0.47 -11.73
CA THR A 12 0.85 0.72 -12.20
C THR A 12 1.78 1.82 -12.70
N ALA A 13 1.29 2.65 -13.63
CA ALA A 13 2.01 3.84 -14.11
C ALA A 13 2.39 4.77 -12.95
N ALA A 14 1.53 4.87 -11.93
CA ALA A 14 1.80 5.63 -10.73
C ALA A 14 3.00 5.09 -9.95
N ASN A 15 3.12 3.76 -9.77
CA ASN A 15 4.28 3.17 -9.10
C ASN A 15 5.55 3.30 -9.94
N ALA A 16 5.45 3.16 -11.27
CA ALA A 16 6.59 3.39 -12.15
C ALA A 16 7.09 4.84 -12.06
N ALA A 17 6.20 5.83 -12.08
CA ALA A 17 6.57 7.24 -11.91
C ALA A 17 7.26 7.51 -10.56
N ARG A 18 6.78 6.87 -9.48
CA ARG A 18 7.43 6.97 -8.16
C ARG A 18 8.82 6.35 -8.14
N ILE A 19 9.00 5.17 -8.74
CA ILE A 19 10.32 4.51 -8.84
C ILE A 19 11.29 5.36 -9.66
N LEU A 20 10.82 5.96 -10.74
CA LEU A 20 11.64 6.82 -11.61
C LEU A 20 11.89 8.22 -11.01
N GLY A 21 11.24 8.56 -9.89
CA GLY A 21 11.37 9.85 -9.22
C GLY A 21 10.83 11.05 -10.02
N LYS A 22 10.09 10.81 -11.11
CA LYS A 22 9.58 11.84 -12.02
C LYS A 22 8.21 11.44 -12.56
N ARG A 23 7.37 12.43 -12.86
CA ARG A 23 6.09 12.22 -13.54
C ARG A 23 6.32 12.28 -15.05
N PHE A 24 5.75 11.30 -15.76
CA PHE A 24 5.79 11.21 -17.21
C PHE A 24 4.35 11.22 -17.74
N GLN A 25 4.09 12.05 -18.75
CA GLN A 25 2.83 12.01 -19.49
C GLN A 25 2.87 10.85 -20.48
N GLY A 26 1.79 10.09 -20.60
CA GLY A 26 1.72 8.95 -21.54
C GLY A 26 2.62 7.78 -21.16
N LEU A 27 2.91 7.59 -19.87
CA LEU A 27 3.71 6.47 -19.39
C LEU A 27 2.97 5.14 -19.61
N GLN A 28 3.57 4.27 -20.42
CA GLN A 28 3.04 2.94 -20.73
C GLN A 28 3.84 1.88 -19.97
N ILE A 29 3.13 0.81 -19.57
CA ILE A 29 3.68 -0.32 -18.84
C ILE A 29 3.33 -1.61 -19.56
N GLN A 30 4.31 -2.50 -19.68
CA GLN A 30 4.11 -3.88 -20.09
C GLN A 30 4.77 -4.80 -19.06
N VAL A 31 4.00 -5.72 -18.49
CA VAL A 31 4.50 -6.68 -17.50
C VAL A 31 5.03 -7.90 -18.22
N TRP A 32 6.33 -8.14 -18.11
CA TRP A 32 7.00 -9.31 -18.71
C TRP A 32 7.28 -10.36 -17.64
N PHE A 33 7.86 -11.50 -18.03
CA PHE A 33 8.13 -12.61 -17.09
C PHE A 33 9.03 -12.18 -15.92
N ASN A 34 10.20 -11.58 -16.22
CA ASN A 34 11.21 -11.21 -15.21
C ASN A 34 11.21 -9.73 -14.82
N CYS A 35 10.64 -8.86 -15.66
CA CYS A 35 10.73 -7.41 -15.48
C CYS A 35 9.44 -6.72 -15.91
N VAL A 36 9.40 -5.42 -15.71
CA VAL A 36 8.35 -4.54 -16.22
C VAL A 36 9.00 -3.57 -17.19
N TYR A 37 8.57 -3.61 -18.44
CA TYR A 37 9.00 -2.67 -19.45
C TYR A 37 8.16 -1.39 -19.32
N VAL A 38 8.85 -0.26 -19.19
CA VAL A 38 8.24 1.05 -18.97
C VAL A 38 8.75 1.98 -20.05
N HIS A 39 7.85 2.65 -20.76
CA HIS A 39 8.25 3.55 -21.84
C HIS A 39 7.32 4.74 -22.00
N THR A 40 7.84 5.79 -22.60
CA THR A 40 7.10 6.97 -23.04
C THR A 40 7.58 7.31 -24.44
N LYS A 41 6.64 7.43 -25.39
CA LYS A 41 6.96 7.63 -26.81
C LYS A 41 7.86 8.87 -26.98
N GLY A 42 9.02 8.69 -27.61
CA GLY A 42 9.97 9.76 -27.91
C GLY A 42 10.75 10.32 -26.72
N GLN A 43 10.62 9.74 -25.52
CA GLN A 43 11.36 10.21 -24.33
C GLN A 43 12.33 9.16 -23.80
N PHE A 44 11.81 7.99 -23.40
CA PHE A 44 12.64 6.94 -22.83
C PHE A 44 11.96 5.57 -22.87
N SER A 45 12.79 4.55 -22.68
CA SER A 45 12.38 3.17 -22.43
C SER A 45 13.35 2.54 -21.42
N ARG A 46 12.81 1.83 -20.42
CA ARG A 46 13.60 1.16 -19.38
C ARG A 46 12.92 -0.12 -18.90
N PHE A 47 13.73 -1.08 -18.47
CA PHE A 47 13.27 -2.23 -17.71
C PHE A 47 13.43 -1.95 -16.22
N ILE A 48 12.39 -2.23 -15.44
CA ILE A 48 12.40 -2.11 -13.99
C ILE A 48 12.09 -3.48 -13.39
N SER A 49 12.80 -3.84 -12.32
CA SER A 49 12.58 -5.12 -11.65
C SER A 49 11.18 -5.19 -11.01
N LYS A 50 10.56 -6.37 -11.00
CA LYS A 50 9.30 -6.58 -10.25
C LYS A 50 9.47 -6.34 -8.75
N ALA A 51 10.66 -6.58 -8.21
CA ALA A 51 10.98 -6.30 -6.82
C ALA A 51 10.85 -4.80 -6.49
N SER A 52 11.34 -3.91 -7.37
CA SER A 52 11.21 -2.46 -7.20
C SER A 52 9.75 -2.01 -7.14
N PHE A 53 8.87 -2.61 -7.93
CA PHE A 53 7.43 -2.33 -7.87
C PHE A 53 6.78 -2.80 -6.56
N LYS A 54 7.11 -4.02 -6.12
CA LYS A 54 6.61 -4.55 -4.84
C LYS A 54 7.09 -3.69 -3.66
N GLN A 55 8.35 -3.26 -3.69
CA GLN A 55 8.92 -2.40 -2.67
C GLN A 55 8.22 -1.03 -2.67
N MET A 56 8.07 -0.40 -3.83
CA MET A 56 7.36 0.87 -3.97
C MET A 56 5.90 0.80 -3.51
N PHE A 57 5.21 -0.33 -3.77
CA PHE A 57 3.85 -0.57 -3.32
C PHE A 57 3.75 -0.51 -1.79
N VAL A 58 4.72 -1.07 -1.08
CA VAL A 58 4.81 -1.02 0.39
C VAL A 58 5.24 0.36 0.87
N ASP A 59 6.32 0.91 0.30
CA ASP A 59 6.90 2.19 0.73
C ASP A 59 5.92 3.34 0.60
N PHE A 60 5.14 3.38 -0.48
CA PHE A 60 4.11 4.41 -0.66
C PHE A 60 3.08 4.38 0.46
N ARG A 61 2.69 3.19 0.93
CA ARG A 61 1.71 3.03 2.02
C ARG A 61 2.32 3.37 3.37
N LYS A 62 3.55 2.93 3.63
CA LYS A 62 4.30 3.31 4.84
C LYS A 62 4.52 4.82 4.92
N ALA A 63 4.87 5.47 3.81
CA ALA A 63 4.99 6.92 3.74
C ALA A 63 3.66 7.61 4.03
N GLY A 64 2.56 7.11 3.43
CA GLY A 64 1.21 7.62 3.69
C GLY A 64 0.71 7.40 5.12
N ALA A 65 1.27 6.44 5.86
CA ALA A 65 0.92 6.16 7.24
C ALA A 65 1.48 7.19 8.23
N LYS A 66 2.64 7.80 7.92
CA LYS A 66 3.34 8.75 8.80
C LYS A 66 2.52 10.01 9.12
N ALA A 67 1.62 10.40 8.21
CA ALA A 67 0.77 11.58 8.37
C ALA A 67 -0.56 11.29 9.08
N LEU A 68 -0.78 10.05 9.53
CA LEU A 68 -2.03 9.62 10.15
C LEU A 68 -1.90 9.63 11.68
N THR A 69 -2.96 10.06 12.35
CA THR A 69 -3.06 9.99 13.81
C THR A 69 -3.82 8.73 14.20
N VAL A 70 -3.27 7.96 15.13
CA VAL A 70 -3.89 6.75 15.66
C VAL A 70 -4.36 6.99 17.09
N THR A 71 -5.58 6.55 17.40
CA THR A 71 -6.13 6.56 18.75
C THR A 71 -6.69 5.18 19.07
N ALA A 72 -6.23 4.57 20.15
CA ALA A 72 -6.80 3.30 20.63
C ALA A 72 -8.23 3.51 21.14
N ASN A 73 -9.11 2.55 20.87
CA ASN A 73 -10.44 2.52 21.47
C ASN A 73 -10.33 1.98 22.90
N LEU A 74 -10.75 2.78 23.89
CA LEU A 74 -10.67 2.42 25.30
C LEU A 74 -11.67 1.34 25.72
N PHE A 75 -12.75 1.15 24.96
CA PHE A 75 -13.84 0.23 25.29
C PHE A 75 -13.79 -1.08 24.49
N VAL A 76 -13.16 -1.06 23.31
CA VAL A 76 -13.06 -2.23 22.43
C VAL A 76 -11.59 -2.58 22.25
N PRO A 77 -11.09 -3.65 22.88
CA PRO A 77 -9.71 -4.08 22.75
C PRO A 77 -9.28 -4.26 21.29
N ASN A 78 -8.01 -4.00 21.01
CA ASN A 78 -7.38 -4.14 19.69
C ASN A 78 -8.03 -3.36 18.55
N THR A 79 -8.89 -2.39 18.86
CA THR A 79 -9.54 -1.52 17.90
C THR A 79 -8.91 -0.14 17.96
N PHE A 80 -8.57 0.40 16.80
CA PHE A 80 -7.90 1.68 16.64
C PHE A 80 -8.64 2.55 15.64
N LYS A 81 -8.84 3.82 15.99
CA LYS A 81 -9.31 4.83 15.05
C LYS A 81 -8.10 5.52 14.42
N VAL A 82 -7.99 5.43 13.09
CA VAL A 82 -6.93 6.07 12.31
C VAL A 82 -7.52 7.25 11.55
N ARG A 83 -7.07 8.47 11.86
CA ARG A 83 -7.55 9.72 11.26
C ARG A 83 -6.53 10.32 10.31
N ASN A 84 -7.02 10.84 9.20
CA ASN A 84 -6.27 11.65 8.24
C ASN A 84 -6.70 13.11 8.38
N GLY A 85 -5.95 13.90 9.14
CA GLY A 85 -6.29 15.30 9.42
C GLY A 85 -6.39 16.19 8.17
N THR A 86 -5.71 15.83 7.08
CA THR A 86 -5.75 16.62 5.83
C THR A 86 -7.03 16.40 5.02
N LYS A 87 -7.64 15.20 5.12
CA LYS A 87 -8.82 14.84 4.33
C LYS A 87 -10.10 14.73 5.17
N ASP A 88 -9.98 14.96 6.47
CA ASP A 88 -11.03 14.74 7.46
C ASP A 88 -11.72 13.37 7.30
N THR A 89 -10.92 12.33 7.08
CA THR A 89 -11.41 10.94 7.02
C THR A 89 -10.88 10.11 8.18
N ALA A 90 -11.69 9.17 8.65
CA ALA A 90 -11.34 8.25 9.72
C ALA A 90 -11.71 6.82 9.33
N TYR A 91 -10.86 5.87 9.67
CA TYR A 91 -11.12 4.44 9.50
C TYR A 91 -10.84 3.71 10.80
N ASP A 92 -11.69 2.74 11.11
CA ASP A 92 -11.42 1.79 12.17
C ASP A 92 -10.50 0.68 11.63
N VAL A 93 -9.48 0.38 12.41
CA VAL A 93 -8.52 -0.69 12.16
C VAL A 93 -8.61 -1.64 13.34
N LEU A 94 -8.86 -2.91 13.04
CA LEU A 94 -8.96 -3.97 14.02
C LEU A 94 -7.76 -4.88 13.88
N ILE A 95 -7.17 -5.24 15.00
CA ILE A 95 -6.11 -6.24 15.09
C ILE A 95 -6.68 -7.50 15.74
N ILE A 96 -6.63 -8.63 15.03
CA ILE A 96 -7.03 -9.93 15.56
C ILE A 96 -5.87 -10.88 15.35
N GLU A 97 -5.29 -11.38 16.45
CA GLU A 97 -4.11 -12.25 16.44
C GLU A 97 -2.95 -11.67 15.62
N LYS A 98 -2.72 -12.18 14.41
CA LYS A 98 -1.66 -11.73 13.49
C LYS A 98 -2.20 -11.04 12.24
N ASN A 99 -3.50 -10.72 12.24
CA ASN A 99 -4.22 -10.10 11.14
C ASN A 99 -4.58 -8.65 11.47
N ILE A 100 -4.51 -7.80 10.45
CA ILE A 100 -4.89 -6.40 10.51
C ILE A 100 -6.02 -6.20 9.53
N THR A 101 -7.16 -5.71 10.00
CA THR A 101 -8.36 -5.49 9.20
C THR A 101 -8.67 -4.01 9.14
N CYS A 102 -9.02 -3.50 7.96
CA CYS A 102 -9.42 -2.10 7.77
C CYS A 102 -10.56 -2.00 6.75
N GLY A 103 -11.55 -1.15 7.00
CA GLY A 103 -12.67 -0.94 6.08
C GLY A 103 -12.37 -0.07 4.85
N CYS A 104 -11.11 0.30 4.58
CA CYS A 104 -10.80 1.22 3.48
C CYS A 104 -10.71 0.51 2.13
N GLU A 105 -11.02 1.22 1.05
CA GLU A 105 -11.01 0.66 -0.32
C GLU A 105 -9.64 0.03 -0.69
N ASP A 106 -8.53 0.67 -0.29
CA ASP A 106 -7.18 0.13 -0.52
C ASP A 106 -6.94 -1.23 0.18
N TYR A 107 -7.53 -1.46 1.35
CA TYR A 107 -7.44 -2.75 2.04
C TYR A 107 -8.30 -3.79 1.31
N ASN A 108 -9.54 -3.45 0.96
CA ASN A 108 -10.45 -4.36 0.25
C ASN A 108 -9.86 -4.80 -1.09
N ASN A 109 -9.33 -3.86 -1.89
CA ASN A 109 -8.63 -4.17 -3.12
C ASN A 109 -7.46 -5.15 -2.89
N GLN A 110 -6.68 -4.97 -1.82
CA GLN A 110 -5.59 -5.90 -1.48
C GLN A 110 -6.09 -7.28 -1.05
N MET A 111 -7.15 -7.33 -0.24
CA MET A 111 -7.77 -8.59 0.16
C MET A 111 -8.28 -9.36 -1.05
N GLU A 112 -8.97 -8.71 -1.97
CA GLU A 112 -9.44 -9.32 -3.22
C GLU A 112 -8.27 -9.84 -4.08
N ALA A 113 -7.18 -9.08 -4.18
CA ALA A 113 -6.06 -9.40 -5.05
C ALA A 113 -5.08 -10.43 -4.48
N PHE A 114 -4.89 -10.46 -3.16
CA PHE A 114 -3.83 -11.22 -2.50
C PHE A 114 -4.32 -12.15 -1.39
N ASN A 115 -5.61 -12.10 -1.02
CA ASN A 115 -6.16 -12.70 0.20
C ASN A 115 -5.48 -12.23 1.50
N LYS A 116 -4.76 -11.11 1.43
CA LYS A 116 -4.09 -10.44 2.55
C LYS A 116 -3.80 -9.00 2.18
N GLY A 117 -3.87 -8.09 3.14
CA GLY A 117 -3.63 -6.67 2.85
C GLY A 117 -3.15 -5.90 4.06
N VAL A 118 -2.30 -4.91 3.82
CA VAL A 118 -1.96 -3.89 4.81
C VAL A 118 -2.00 -2.55 4.10
N CYS A 119 -3.10 -1.84 4.29
CA CYS A 119 -3.24 -0.47 3.81
C CYS A 119 -2.42 0.50 4.67
N LYS A 120 -2.36 1.77 4.26
CA LYS A 120 -1.69 2.81 5.06
C LYS A 120 -2.22 2.95 6.49
N HIS A 121 -3.50 2.67 6.73
CA HIS A 121 -4.08 2.74 8.08
C HIS A 121 -3.55 1.60 8.96
N GLY A 122 -3.46 0.38 8.40
CA GLY A 122 -2.83 -0.75 9.08
C GLY A 122 -1.37 -0.47 9.42
N TYR A 123 -0.60 0.11 8.49
CA TYR A 123 0.78 0.56 8.79
C TYR A 123 0.84 1.63 9.88
N ALA A 124 -0.14 2.54 9.96
CA ALA A 124 -0.17 3.55 11.01
C ALA A 124 -0.36 2.90 12.39
N VAL A 125 -1.26 1.92 12.50
CA VAL A 125 -1.45 1.16 13.74
C VAL A 125 -0.21 0.35 14.10
N LEU A 126 0.42 -0.33 13.14
CA LEU A 126 1.67 -1.05 13.37
C LEU A 126 2.75 -0.14 13.95
N ASN A 127 2.94 1.05 13.34
CA ASN A 127 3.89 2.04 13.83
C ASN A 127 3.53 2.53 15.24
N HIS A 128 2.25 2.75 15.53
CA HIS A 128 1.76 3.14 16.86
C HIS A 128 2.07 2.08 17.93
N LEU A 129 2.03 0.80 17.54
CA LEU A 129 2.39 -0.33 18.40
C LEU A 129 3.89 -0.61 18.46
N GLY A 130 4.74 0.19 17.80
CA GLY A 130 6.19 0.03 17.80
C GLY A 130 6.76 -0.90 16.73
N TYR A 131 5.95 -1.37 15.78
CA TYR A 131 6.38 -2.25 14.69
C TYR A 131 6.65 -1.49 13.38
N ASN A 132 7.73 -1.86 12.68
CA ASN A 132 8.11 -1.22 11.41
C ASN A 132 7.51 -1.91 10.17
N SER A 133 6.98 -3.13 10.32
CA SER A 133 6.39 -3.90 9.25
C SER A 133 5.41 -4.95 9.78
N LEU A 134 4.55 -5.48 8.89
CA LEU A 134 3.70 -6.62 9.22
C LEU A 134 4.55 -7.84 9.60
N ALA A 135 5.68 -8.06 8.93
CA ALA A 135 6.56 -9.18 9.24
C ALA A 135 7.13 -9.09 10.67
N ASP A 136 7.46 -7.89 11.14
CA ASP A 136 7.91 -7.68 12.52
C ASP A 136 6.81 -8.01 13.51
N TYR A 137 5.59 -7.54 13.24
CA TYR A 137 4.42 -7.81 14.07
C TYR A 137 4.06 -9.30 14.15
N VAL A 138 4.08 -10.00 13.02
CA VAL A 138 3.76 -11.43 12.93
C VAL A 138 4.78 -12.31 13.66
N ARG A 139 6.03 -11.84 13.81
CA ARG A 139 7.12 -12.58 14.49
C ARG A 139 7.16 -12.38 16.00
N ALA A 140 6.60 -11.28 16.50
CA ALA A 140 6.45 -11.03 17.94
C ALA A 140 5.41 -11.99 18.55
#